data_AF-E8PJW7-F1
#
_entry.id   AF-E8PJW7-F1
#
_cell.length_a   1.000
_cell.length_b   1.000
_cell.length_c   1.000
_cell.angle_alpha   90.00
_cell.angle_beta   90.00
_cell.angle_gamma   90.00
#
_symmetry.space_group_name_H-M   'P 1'
#
loop_
_entity.id
_entity.type
_entity.pdbx_description
1 polymer ?
#
loop_
_entity_poly.entity_id
_entity_poly.type
_entity_poly.pdbx_seq_one_letter_code
_entity_poly.pdbx_strand_id
1 'polypeptide(L)'
;MSIEWYAVHTYVGQEEKAKANLEKRVKAFGMEDKIFQVLIPTEEVVELREGGKKEVVKKKLFPGYLFVQMDLGDEEEPNEAWEVVRGTPGITGFVGAGHRPVPLSPDEVRHILEVSGLLGKKEAPKAQVAFREGDQVRVVSGPFADFTGTVTEINPEKGKVKVMVTIFGRETPVELDFSQVVKA
;
A
#
# COMPACT_ATOMS: atom_id res chain seq x y z
N MET A 1 4.60 6.11 24.61
CA MET A 1 3.41 5.67 23.83
C MET A 1 3.76 5.77 22.36
N SER A 2 4.26 4.67 21.82
CA SER A 2 4.74 4.54 20.43
C SER A 2 3.87 3.49 19.76
N ILE A 3 2.78 3.95 19.14
CA ILE A 3 1.89 3.08 18.38
C ILE A 3 2.54 2.78 17.04
N GLU A 4 2.98 1.55 16.86
CA GLU A 4 3.69 1.11 15.66
C GLU A 4 3.00 -0.09 15.01
N TRP A 5 3.34 -0.31 13.74
CA TRP A 5 2.84 -1.44 12.97
C TRP A 5 3.88 -2.54 12.93
N TYR A 6 3.42 -3.77 13.14
CA TYR A 6 4.27 -4.95 13.17
C TYR A 6 3.76 -5.98 12.19
N ALA A 7 4.69 -6.64 11.49
CA ALA A 7 4.38 -7.75 10.61
C ALA A 7 4.45 -9.08 11.36
N VAL A 8 3.50 -9.96 11.08
CA VAL A 8 3.30 -11.24 11.74
C VAL A 8 3.15 -12.32 10.68
N HIS A 9 3.88 -13.42 10.83
CA HIS A 9 3.72 -14.60 10.00
C HIS A 9 2.54 -15.45 10.47
N THR A 10 1.79 -15.95 9.50
CA THR A 10 0.66 -16.86 9.67
C THR A 10 0.75 -17.98 8.63
N TYR A 11 0.03 -19.06 8.87
CA TYR A 11 -0.13 -20.09 7.85
C TYR A 11 -0.90 -19.53 6.64
N VAL A 12 -0.37 -19.77 5.44
CA VAL A 12 -0.99 -19.38 4.17
C VAL A 12 -2.39 -19.98 4.08
N GLY A 13 -3.38 -19.16 3.71
CA GLY A 13 -4.78 -19.59 3.62
C GLY A 13 -5.54 -19.62 4.95
N GLN A 14 -4.86 -19.42 6.08
CA GLN A 14 -5.49 -19.27 7.39
C GLN A 14 -5.47 -17.81 7.89
N GLU A 15 -5.09 -16.82 7.07
CA GLU A 15 -4.93 -15.43 7.52
C GLU A 15 -6.23 -14.85 8.10
N GLU A 16 -7.37 -15.09 7.45
CA GLU A 16 -8.67 -14.61 7.97
C GLU A 16 -9.04 -15.25 9.30
N LYS A 17 -8.72 -16.54 9.46
CA LYS A 17 -8.95 -17.27 10.71
C LYS A 17 -8.01 -16.77 11.81
N ALA A 18 -6.74 -16.53 11.49
CA ALA A 18 -5.76 -15.96 12.40
C ALA A 18 -6.16 -14.55 12.86
N LYS A 19 -6.61 -13.69 11.93
CA LYS A 19 -7.18 -12.38 12.24
C LYS A 19 -8.36 -12.49 13.19
N ALA A 20 -9.36 -13.31 12.87
CA ALA A 20 -10.54 -13.46 13.71
C ALA A 20 -10.22 -14.03 15.10
N ASN A 21 -9.26 -14.95 15.19
CA ASN A 21 -8.78 -15.48 16.47
C ASN A 21 -8.06 -14.39 17.29
N LEU A 22 -7.22 -13.57 16.63
CA LEU A 22 -6.51 -12.49 17.28
C LEU A 22 -7.49 -11.46 17.83
N GLU A 23 -8.44 -10.98 17.02
CA GLU A 23 -9.46 -10.01 17.46
C GLU A 23 -10.30 -10.52 18.63
N LYS A 24 -10.70 -11.80 18.62
CA LYS A 24 -11.39 -12.43 19.75
C LYS A 24 -10.53 -12.45 21.00
N ARG A 25 -9.23 -12.71 20.86
CA ARG A 25 -8.30 -12.79 21.98
C ARG A 25 -8.01 -11.42 22.56
N VAL A 26 -7.81 -10.40 21.72
CA VAL A 26 -7.68 -9.00 22.13
C VAL A 26 -8.86 -8.61 23.03
N LYS A 27 -10.10 -8.93 22.60
CA LYS A 27 -11.31 -8.68 23.40
C LYS A 27 -11.37 -9.49 24.68
N ALA A 28 -11.04 -10.78 24.63
CA ALA A 28 -11.11 -11.67 25.79
C ALA A 28 -10.12 -11.28 26.90
N PHE A 29 -8.94 -10.77 26.52
CA PHE A 29 -7.91 -10.31 27.46
C PHE A 29 -7.98 -8.80 27.76
N GLY A 30 -8.96 -8.08 27.19
CA GLY A 30 -9.14 -6.65 27.41
C GLY A 30 -8.00 -5.77 26.86
N MET A 31 -7.29 -6.24 25.83
CA MET A 31 -6.10 -5.58 25.25
C MET A 31 -6.44 -4.58 24.14
N GLU A 32 -7.67 -4.08 24.08
CA GLU A 32 -8.13 -3.11 23.07
C GLU A 32 -7.45 -1.73 23.24
N ASP A 33 -6.82 -1.48 24.39
CA ASP A 33 -6.00 -0.31 24.69
C ASP A 33 -4.56 -0.42 24.17
N LYS A 34 -4.08 -1.65 23.87
CA LYS A 34 -2.73 -1.91 23.37
C LYS A 34 -2.71 -2.38 21.92
N ILE A 35 -3.74 -3.11 21.46
CA ILE A 35 -3.84 -3.62 20.09
C ILE A 35 -5.02 -2.93 19.40
N PHE A 36 -4.71 -2.06 18.45
CA PHE A 36 -5.69 -1.17 17.84
C PHE A 36 -6.28 -1.73 16.56
N GLN A 37 -5.43 -2.25 15.66
CA GLN A 37 -5.87 -2.69 14.33
C GLN A 37 -5.16 -3.97 13.89
N VAL A 38 -5.92 -4.82 13.20
CA VAL A 38 -5.42 -6.04 12.57
C VAL A 38 -5.83 -6.03 11.09
N LEU A 39 -4.84 -6.08 10.22
CA LEU A 39 -5.02 -5.96 8.78
C LEU A 39 -4.40 -7.16 8.07
N ILE A 40 -5.11 -7.62 7.03
CA ILE A 40 -4.59 -8.57 6.06
C ILE A 40 -4.36 -7.75 4.79
N PRO A 41 -3.17 -7.81 4.19
CA PRO A 41 -2.86 -7.02 3.00
C PRO A 41 -3.59 -7.60 1.80
N THR A 42 -4.76 -7.03 1.50
CA THR A 42 -5.61 -7.42 0.37
C THR A 42 -5.91 -6.22 -0.50
N GLU A 43 -5.73 -6.36 -1.81
CA GLU A 43 -6.15 -5.40 -2.82
C GLU A 43 -7.60 -5.66 -3.25
N GLU A 44 -8.41 -4.62 -3.35
CA GLU A 44 -9.76 -4.72 -3.93
C GLU A 44 -9.68 -4.59 -5.45
N VAL A 45 -9.83 -5.72 -6.17
CA VAL A 45 -9.85 -5.74 -7.64
C VAL A 45 -11.29 -5.86 -8.14
N VAL A 46 -11.64 -5.11 -9.18
CA VAL A 46 -12.95 -5.22 -9.83
C VAL A 46 -12.85 -6.27 -10.93
N GLU A 47 -13.37 -7.47 -10.67
CA GLU A 47 -13.47 -8.51 -11.68
C GLU A 47 -14.81 -8.41 -12.42
N LEU A 48 -14.76 -8.52 -13.75
CA LEU A 48 -15.94 -8.56 -14.60
C LEU A 48 -16.35 -10.03 -14.76
N ARG A 49 -17.43 -10.45 -14.09
CA ARG A 49 -17.96 -11.82 -14.29
C ARG A 49 -18.69 -11.93 -15.63
N GLU A 50 -18.77 -13.16 -16.15
CA GLU A 50 -19.60 -13.49 -17.31
C GLU A 50 -21.03 -13.01 -17.08
N GLY A 51 -21.49 -12.06 -17.91
CA GLY A 51 -22.75 -11.34 -17.73
C GLY A 51 -22.62 -9.84 -17.40
N GLY A 52 -21.39 -9.29 -17.34
CA GLY A 52 -21.15 -7.85 -17.26
C GLY A 52 -21.32 -7.23 -15.86
N LYS A 53 -21.54 -8.05 -14.82
CA LYS A 53 -21.57 -7.59 -13.44
C LYS A 53 -20.13 -7.41 -12.93
N LYS A 54 -19.81 -6.19 -12.51
CA LYS A 54 -18.58 -5.83 -11.81
C LYS A 54 -18.69 -6.30 -10.36
N GLU A 55 -17.85 -7.24 -9.94
CA GLU A 55 -17.76 -7.69 -8.55
C GLU A 55 -16.40 -7.26 -7.97
N VAL A 56 -16.42 -6.71 -6.76
CA VAL A 56 -15.19 -6.34 -6.04
C VAL A 56 -14.69 -7.59 -5.33
N VAL A 57 -13.55 -8.13 -5.77
CA VAL A 57 -12.89 -9.29 -5.20
C VAL A 57 -11.66 -8.85 -4.44
N LYS A 58 -11.47 -9.38 -3.23
CA LYS A 58 -10.30 -9.08 -2.40
C LYS A 58 -9.17 -10.07 -2.74
N LYS A 59 -8.10 -9.57 -3.35
CA LYS A 59 -6.91 -10.36 -3.70
C LYS A 59 -5.81 -10.16 -2.67
N LYS A 60 -5.29 -11.24 -2.10
CA LYS A 60 -4.21 -11.21 -1.10
C LYS A 60 -2.88 -10.88 -1.78
N LEU A 61 -2.14 -9.91 -1.24
CA LEU A 61 -0.86 -9.45 -1.79
C LEU A 61 0.34 -10.11 -1.15
N PHE A 62 0.26 -10.32 0.17
CA PHE A 62 1.27 -11.05 0.93
C PHE A 62 0.61 -12.25 1.63
N PRO A 63 0.45 -13.38 0.91
CA PRO A 63 -0.04 -14.61 1.52
C PRO A 63 0.88 -15.02 2.69
N GLY A 64 0.30 -15.39 3.82
CA GLY A 64 1.04 -15.74 5.03
C GLY A 64 1.46 -14.57 5.92
N TYR A 65 1.00 -13.34 5.64
CA TYR A 65 1.30 -12.16 6.45
C TYR A 65 0.04 -11.52 7.05
N LEU A 66 0.16 -11.11 8.31
CA LEU A 66 -0.77 -10.25 9.02
C LEU A 66 -0.01 -9.00 9.48
N PHE A 67 -0.68 -7.85 9.46
CA PHE A 67 -0.17 -6.60 9.98
C PHE A 67 -0.99 -6.19 11.19
N VAL A 68 -0.30 -5.86 12.29
CA VAL A 68 -0.95 -5.52 13.55
C VAL A 68 -0.41 -4.19 14.05
N GLN A 69 -1.32 -3.26 14.33
CA GLN A 69 -1.02 -1.99 14.98
C GLN A 69 -1.15 -2.17 16.49
N MET A 70 -0.05 -1.97 17.22
CA MET A 70 -0.04 -2.10 18.67
C MET A 70 0.92 -1.10 19.32
N ASP A 71 0.63 -0.74 20.57
CA ASP A 71 1.56 -0.02 21.45
C ASP A 71 2.34 -1.05 22.26
N LEU A 72 3.64 -1.17 21.96
CA LEU A 72 4.57 -1.97 22.77
C LEU A 72 5.16 -1.16 23.93
N GLY A 73 4.89 0.15 24.01
CA GLY A 73 5.51 1.05 24.97
C GLY A 73 6.94 1.46 24.56
N ASP A 74 7.58 2.22 25.46
CA ASP A 74 8.96 2.69 25.31
C ASP A 74 9.98 1.68 25.89
N GLU A 75 9.52 0.50 26.33
CA GLU A 75 10.36 -0.54 26.93
C GLU A 75 10.85 -1.52 25.86
N GLU A 76 12.16 -1.83 25.89
CA GLU A 76 12.81 -2.76 24.95
C GLU A 76 12.34 -4.24 25.11
N GLU A 77 11.47 -4.52 26.09
CA GLU A 77 10.91 -5.83 26.37
C GLU A 77 9.45 -5.97 25.90
N PRO A 78 9.08 -7.12 25.31
CA PRO A 78 7.73 -7.33 24.80
C PRO A 78 6.70 -7.37 25.95
N ASN A 79 5.70 -6.49 25.86
CA ASN A 79 4.58 -6.43 26.80
C ASN A 79 3.54 -7.55 26.56
N GLU A 80 2.50 -7.59 27.38
CA GLU A 80 1.40 -8.57 27.30
C GLU A 80 0.72 -8.63 25.91
N ALA A 81 0.68 -7.52 25.15
CA ALA A 81 0.10 -7.51 23.81
C ALA A 81 0.88 -8.43 22.85
N TRP A 82 2.20 -8.44 22.96
CA TRP A 82 3.06 -9.32 22.17
C TRP A 82 2.84 -10.80 22.50
N GLU A 83 2.66 -11.14 23.78
CA GLU A 83 2.36 -12.51 24.19
C GLU A 83 0.99 -12.97 23.66
N VAL A 84 -0.01 -12.09 23.68
CA VAL A 84 -1.34 -12.36 23.12
C VAL A 84 -1.25 -12.67 21.62
N VAL A 85 -0.47 -11.88 20.88
CA VAL A 85 -0.29 -12.09 19.43
C VAL A 85 0.44 -13.42 19.17
N ARG A 86 1.55 -13.70 19.84
CA ARG A 86 2.27 -14.99 19.65
C ARG A 86 1.47 -16.19 20.12
N GLY A 87 0.67 -16.05 21.17
CA GLY A 87 -0.15 -17.14 21.70
C GLY A 87 -1.38 -17.45 20.85
N THR A 88 -1.68 -16.63 19.83
CA THR A 88 -2.90 -16.77 19.02
C THR A 88 -2.78 -17.91 18.01
N PRO A 89 -3.73 -18.86 17.98
CA PRO A 89 -3.73 -19.95 17.01
C PRO A 89 -3.81 -19.44 15.57
N GLY A 90 -2.84 -19.87 14.76
CA GLY A 90 -2.70 -19.46 13.36
C GLY A 90 -1.52 -18.52 13.13
N ILE A 91 -1.00 -17.89 14.18
CA ILE A 91 0.18 -17.02 14.14
C ILE A 91 1.42 -17.86 14.46
N THR A 92 2.44 -17.78 13.60
CA THR A 92 3.70 -18.53 13.78
C THR A 92 4.78 -17.69 14.44
N GLY A 93 4.72 -16.36 14.32
CA GLY A 93 5.65 -15.46 14.98
C GLY A 93 5.67 -14.07 14.35
N PHE A 94 6.40 -13.15 14.98
CA PHE A 94 6.65 -11.83 14.43
C PHE A 94 7.78 -11.88 13.39
N VAL A 95 7.70 -10.99 12.41
CA VAL A 95 8.77 -10.78 11.43
C VAL A 95 9.85 -9.91 12.07
N GLY A 96 11.09 -10.40 12.12
CA GLY A 96 12.20 -9.69 12.73
C GLY A 96 13.42 -10.58 13.00
N ALA A 97 14.55 -9.96 13.32
CA ALA A 97 15.76 -10.67 13.72
C ALA A 97 15.63 -11.18 15.17
N GLY A 98 15.17 -12.42 15.32
CA GLY A 98 15.15 -13.14 16.60
C GLY A 98 13.81 -13.06 17.35
N HIS A 99 13.86 -12.87 18.67
CA HIS A 99 12.68 -12.88 19.53
C HIS A 99 12.02 -11.49 19.70
N ARG A 100 12.51 -10.45 19.01
CA ARG A 100 11.99 -9.09 19.14
C ARG A 100 11.16 -8.69 17.92
N PRO A 101 9.97 -8.08 18.13
CA PRO A 101 9.18 -7.54 17.03
C PRO A 101 9.90 -6.32 16.45
N VAL A 102 10.03 -6.26 15.12
CA VAL A 102 10.62 -5.11 14.44
C VAL A 102 9.47 -4.25 13.90
N PRO A 103 9.39 -2.96 14.28
CA PRO A 103 8.38 -2.08 13.74
C PRO A 103 8.63 -1.84 12.25
N LEU A 104 7.55 -1.74 11.49
CA LEU A 104 7.60 -1.38 10.08
C LEU A 104 7.94 0.09 9.93
N SER A 105 8.72 0.40 8.90
CA SER A 105 9.09 1.77 8.58
C SER A 105 7.83 2.56 8.21
N PRO A 106 7.75 3.87 8.51
CA PRO A 106 6.58 4.69 8.17
C PRO A 106 6.16 4.61 6.70
N ASP A 107 7.13 4.46 5.78
CA ASP A 107 6.85 4.31 4.34
C ASP A 107 6.24 2.95 3.99
N GLU A 108 6.67 1.87 4.64
CA GLU A 108 6.11 0.53 4.47
C GLU A 108 4.66 0.48 4.99
N VAL A 109 4.43 1.08 6.16
CA VAL A 109 3.10 1.19 6.76
C VAL A 109 2.14 1.95 5.85
N ARG A 110 2.58 3.10 5.31
CA ARG A 110 1.78 3.88 4.37
C ARG A 110 1.38 3.04 3.16
N HIS A 111 2.34 2.36 2.54
CA HIS A 111 2.09 1.50 1.40
C HIS A 111 1.07 0.40 1.72
N ILE A 112 1.20 -0.27 2.88
CA ILE A 112 0.28 -1.34 3.30
C ILE A 112 -1.14 -0.79 3.53
N LEU A 113 -1.25 0.36 4.20
CA LEU A 113 -2.54 0.99 4.51
C LEU A 113 -3.26 1.52 3.28
N GLU A 114 -2.51 2.08 2.33
CA GLU A 114 -2.99 2.55 1.03
C GLU A 114 -3.57 1.39 0.23
N VAL A 115 -2.81 0.30 0.13
CA VAL A 115 -3.20 -0.85 -0.68
C VAL A 115 -4.36 -1.63 -0.05
N SER A 116 -4.48 -1.60 1.28
CA SER A 116 -5.57 -2.28 2.01
C SER A 116 -6.84 -1.43 2.17
N GLY A 117 -6.85 -0.21 1.62
CA GLY A 117 -8.02 0.68 1.63
C GLY A 117 -8.45 1.21 3.01
N LEU A 118 -7.64 1.01 4.07
CA LEU A 118 -7.92 1.46 5.44
C LEU A 118 -7.55 2.93 5.70
N LEU A 119 -6.75 3.55 4.82
CA LEU A 119 -6.77 5.00 4.65
C LEU A 119 -8.10 5.34 3.94
N GLY A 120 -9.20 5.30 4.70
CA GLY A 120 -10.54 5.43 4.15
C GLY A 120 -10.63 6.65 3.24
N LYS A 121 -10.96 6.44 1.96
CA LYS A 121 -11.25 7.47 0.93
C LYS A 121 -10.80 8.88 1.32
N LYS A 122 -9.50 9.06 1.49
CA LYS A 122 -8.86 10.38 1.48
C LYS A 122 -7.69 10.25 0.54
N GLU A 123 -8.08 10.31 -0.72
CA GLU A 123 -7.25 10.13 -1.90
C GLU A 123 -6.69 8.71 -1.98
N ALA A 124 -6.87 8.05 -3.12
CA ALA A 124 -5.98 6.97 -3.51
C ALA A 124 -4.53 7.42 -3.24
N PRO A 125 -3.56 6.52 -2.99
CA PRO A 125 -2.21 6.87 -3.39
C PRO A 125 -2.34 7.31 -4.84
N LYS A 126 -2.19 8.61 -5.05
CA LYS A 126 -1.64 9.09 -6.29
C LYS A 126 -0.25 8.47 -6.34
N ALA A 127 -0.17 7.21 -6.77
CA ALA A 127 0.79 6.83 -7.78
C ALA A 127 0.39 7.58 -9.07
N GLN A 128 0.42 8.90 -8.97
CA GLN A 128 0.46 9.85 -10.03
C GLN A 128 1.47 10.79 -9.46
N VAL A 129 2.68 10.74 -10.00
CA VAL A 129 3.36 11.99 -10.32
C VAL A 129 2.24 12.85 -10.89
N ALA A 130 1.66 13.72 -10.06
CA ALA A 130 0.57 14.58 -10.47
C ALA A 130 1.26 15.60 -11.35
N PHE A 131 1.53 15.19 -12.59
CA PHE A 131 1.83 16.08 -13.67
C PHE A 131 0.72 17.14 -13.58
N ARG A 132 1.13 18.39 -13.52
CA ARG A 132 0.22 19.52 -13.66
C ARG A 132 0.45 20.11 -15.04
N GLU A 133 -0.57 20.71 -15.61
CA GLU A 133 -0.38 21.55 -16.80
C GLU A 133 0.67 22.62 -16.44
N GLY A 134 1.75 22.69 -17.23
CA GLY A 134 2.92 23.52 -16.96
C GLY A 134 4.13 22.81 -16.33
N ASP A 135 4.01 21.54 -15.90
CA ASP A 135 5.16 20.80 -15.38
C ASP A 135 6.16 20.43 -16.50
N GLN A 136 7.45 20.54 -16.21
CA GLN A 136 8.51 20.01 -17.08
C GLN A 136 8.64 18.50 -16.91
N VAL A 137 8.70 17.80 -18.04
CA VAL A 137 8.81 16.36 -18.12
C VAL A 137 9.86 15.95 -19.13
N ARG A 138 10.55 14.85 -18.85
CA ARG A 138 11.46 14.18 -19.76
C ARG A 138 10.82 12.91 -20.26
N VAL A 139 10.87 12.71 -21.56
CA VAL A 139 10.41 11.47 -22.20
C VAL A 139 11.49 10.40 -22.02
N VAL A 140 11.11 9.24 -21.47
CA VAL A 140 12.04 8.14 -21.18
C VAL A 140 11.89 6.95 -22.14
N SER A 141 10.87 6.96 -23.00
CA SER A 141 10.56 5.86 -23.90
C SER A 141 9.91 6.33 -25.20
N GLY A 142 10.08 5.56 -26.27
CA GLY A 142 9.56 5.86 -27.61
C GLY A 142 10.53 6.68 -28.49
N PRO A 143 10.10 7.09 -29.69
CA PRO A 143 10.95 7.79 -30.66
C PRO A 143 11.37 9.20 -30.23
N PHE A 144 10.79 9.70 -29.13
CA PHE A 144 11.09 11.00 -28.54
C PHE A 144 11.79 10.86 -27.18
N ALA A 145 12.35 9.69 -26.86
CA ALA A 145 13.16 9.50 -25.66
C ALA A 145 14.30 10.54 -25.59
N ASP A 146 14.65 10.95 -24.37
CA ASP A 146 15.63 11.99 -24.04
C ASP A 146 15.24 13.44 -24.34
N PHE A 147 14.10 13.69 -24.98
CA PHE A 147 13.59 15.05 -25.12
C PHE A 147 12.86 15.54 -23.87
N THR A 148 13.02 16.82 -23.58
CA THR A 148 12.30 17.54 -22.52
C THR A 148 11.17 18.36 -23.10
N GLY A 149 10.05 18.40 -22.39
CA GLY A 149 8.87 19.16 -22.78
C GLY A 149 8.04 19.61 -21.59
N THR A 150 7.00 20.37 -21.87
CA THR A 150 6.08 20.91 -20.86
C THR A 150 4.70 20.27 -21.04
N VAL A 151 4.10 19.81 -19.95
CA VAL A 151 2.76 19.21 -19.99
C VAL A 151 1.72 20.29 -20.32
N THR A 152 0.91 20.08 -21.35
CA THR A 152 -0.14 21.04 -21.74
C THR A 152 -1.53 20.58 -21.31
N GLU A 153 -1.80 19.28 -21.35
CA GLU A 153 -3.13 18.73 -21.07
C GLU A 153 -2.98 17.29 -20.56
N ILE A 154 -3.82 16.90 -19.61
CA ILE A 154 -3.72 15.61 -18.93
C ILE A 154 -5.06 14.88 -19.04
N ASN A 155 -5.05 13.67 -19.56
CA ASN A 155 -6.23 12.82 -19.67
C ASN A 155 -6.11 11.59 -18.75
N PRO A 156 -6.48 11.74 -17.46
CA PRO A 156 -6.35 10.68 -16.48
C PRO A 156 -7.29 9.49 -16.75
N GLU A 157 -8.43 9.71 -17.41
CA GLU A 157 -9.39 8.64 -17.75
C GLU A 157 -8.84 7.68 -18.81
N LYS A 158 -7.98 8.17 -19.72
CA LYS A 158 -7.37 7.39 -20.79
C LYS A 158 -5.92 6.99 -20.52
N GLY A 159 -5.33 7.45 -19.42
CA GLY A 159 -3.93 7.18 -19.12
C GLY A 159 -2.93 7.93 -20.01
N LYS A 160 -3.34 9.05 -20.62
CA LYS A 160 -2.53 9.80 -21.60
C LYS A 160 -2.25 11.23 -21.17
N VAL A 161 -1.14 11.78 -21.64
CA VAL A 161 -0.72 13.17 -21.42
C VAL A 161 -0.28 13.81 -22.73
N LYS A 162 -0.70 15.06 -22.97
CA LYS A 162 -0.14 15.89 -24.04
C LYS A 162 1.02 16.69 -23.49
N VAL A 163 2.16 16.55 -24.15
CA VAL A 163 3.41 17.21 -23.81
C VAL A 163 3.85 18.04 -25.01
N MET A 164 4.20 19.29 -24.77
CA MET A 164 4.84 20.15 -25.74
C MET A 164 6.35 19.95 -25.67
N VAL A 165 6.86 19.16 -26.61
CA VAL A 165 8.29 18.82 -26.66
C VAL A 165 9.00 19.83 -27.57
N THR A 166 10.15 20.32 -27.14
CA THR A 166 10.98 21.20 -27.96
C THR A 166 11.96 20.36 -28.77
N ILE A 167 11.72 20.25 -30.08
CA ILE A 167 12.59 19.50 -31.00
C ILE A 167 13.12 20.50 -32.03
N PHE A 168 14.45 20.63 -32.15
CA PHE A 168 15.12 21.58 -33.06
C PHE A 168 14.66 23.05 -32.90
N GLY A 169 14.40 23.49 -31.66
CA GLY A 169 13.95 24.86 -31.38
C GLY A 169 12.51 25.16 -31.82
N ARG A 170 11.72 24.13 -32.13
CA ARG A 170 10.29 24.23 -32.42
C ARG A 170 9.49 23.45 -31.39
N GLU A 171 8.44 24.06 -30.86
CA GLU A 171 7.51 23.43 -29.93
C GLU A 171 6.53 22.56 -30.73
N THR A 172 6.49 21.26 -30.43
CA THR A 172 5.59 20.30 -31.08
C THR A 172 4.77 19.57 -30.01
N PRO A 173 3.42 19.58 -30.08
CA PRO A 173 2.59 18.83 -29.16
C PRO A 173 2.61 17.34 -29.53
N VAL A 174 2.92 16.48 -28.56
CA VAL A 174 2.90 15.03 -28.68
C VAL A 174 2.03 14.42 -27.58
N GLU A 175 1.28 13.38 -27.91
CA GLU A 175 0.49 12.61 -26.94
C GLU A 175 1.28 11.36 -26.54
N LEU A 176 1.53 11.21 -25.24
CA LEU A 176 2.34 10.14 -24.65
C LEU A 176 1.57 9.48 -23.51
N ASP A 177 1.90 8.23 -23.20
CA ASP A 177 1.36 7.54 -22.03
C ASP A 177 2.09 8.01 -20.75
N PHE A 178 1.41 7.98 -19.60
CA PHE A 178 2.04 8.37 -18.31
C PHE A 178 3.29 7.57 -17.95
N SER A 179 3.40 6.34 -18.45
CA SER A 179 4.56 5.47 -18.23
C SER A 179 5.79 5.85 -19.06
N GLN A 180 5.61 6.66 -20.10
CA GLN A 180 6.68 7.07 -21.02
C GLN A 180 7.33 8.40 -20.64
N VAL A 181 6.81 9.08 -19.62
CA VAL A 181 7.27 10.39 -19.17
C VAL A 181 7.64 10.36 -17.69
N VAL A 182 8.71 11.08 -17.35
CA VAL A 182 9.17 11.25 -15.97
C VAL A 182 9.30 12.75 -15.70
N LYS A 183 8.95 13.19 -14.50
CA LYS A 183 9.11 14.60 -14.11
C LYS A 183 10.60 14.97 -14.12
N ALA A 184 10.93 16.06 -14.81
CA ALA A 184 12.29 16.57 -14.92
C ALA A 184 12.67 17.39 -13.69
#